data_AF-A0AA36NZ05-F1
#
_entry.id   AF-A0AA36NZ05-F1
#
_cell.length_a   1.000
_cell.length_b   1.000
_cell.length_c   1.000
_cell.angle_alpha   90.00
_cell.angle_beta   90.00
_cell.angle_gamma   90.00
#
_symmetry.space_group_name_H-M   'P 1'
#
loop_
_entity.id
_entity.type
_entity.pdbx_description
1 polymer ?
#
loop_
_entity_poly.entity_id
_entity_poly.type
_entity_poly.pdbx_seq_one_letter_code
_entity_poly.pdbx_strand_id
1 'polypeptide(L)'
;MKSRICLFGFVSAMLMSNVNAQTQQELSQALLGQLLGFTQNVYFNANQIAEMPKMPTERAATQTEILEAVASALRLQQHPCSSVLNADYVDESGNLISINCVDGNYVVDARRGKINP
;
A
#
# COMPACT_ATOMS: atom_id res chain seq x y z
N MET A 1 35.78 24.37 -49.44
CA MET A 1 35.41 23.24 -50.35
C MET A 1 34.22 22.51 -49.75
N LYS A 2 33.22 22.22 -50.58
CA LYS A 2 31.98 21.48 -50.31
C LYS A 2 32.30 20.01 -49.99
N SER A 3 31.58 19.41 -49.05
CA SER A 3 30.92 18.12 -49.32
C SER A 3 29.76 17.89 -48.36
N ARG A 4 28.58 17.63 -48.95
CA ARG A 4 27.35 17.20 -48.29
C ARG A 4 27.29 15.68 -48.35
N ILE A 5 26.90 15.03 -47.26
CA ILE A 5 26.34 13.68 -47.31
C ILE A 5 25.07 13.71 -46.44
N CYS A 6 23.92 13.67 -47.11
CA CYS A 6 22.67 13.22 -46.51
C CYS A 6 22.57 11.71 -46.78
N LEU A 7 22.27 10.89 -45.78
CA LEU A 7 21.61 9.61 -45.99
C LEU A 7 20.56 9.37 -44.90
N PHE A 8 19.41 8.93 -45.39
CA PHE A 8 18.19 8.61 -44.67
C PHE A 8 18.33 7.36 -43.77
N GLY A 9 17.53 7.31 -42.72
CA GLY A 9 17.29 6.08 -41.94
C GLY A 9 16.12 6.25 -40.98
N PHE A 10 14.91 5.98 -41.47
CA PHE A 10 13.72 5.74 -40.64
C PHE A 10 13.92 4.46 -39.81
N VAL A 11 13.40 4.43 -38.58
CA VAL A 11 12.41 3.47 -38.04
C VAL A 11 12.47 3.43 -36.50
N SER A 12 11.29 3.67 -35.93
CA SER A 12 10.72 3.21 -34.65
C SER A 12 11.61 2.53 -33.60
N ALA A 13 11.51 3.04 -32.37
CA ALA A 13 10.83 2.28 -31.31
C ALA A 13 10.42 3.25 -30.20
N MET A 14 9.12 3.49 -30.06
CA MET A 14 8.54 3.90 -28.80
C MET A 14 8.89 2.80 -27.78
N LEU A 15 9.84 3.06 -26.90
CA LEU A 15 9.97 2.27 -25.67
C LEU A 15 8.89 2.78 -24.70
N MET A 16 7.64 2.43 -25.00
CA MET A 16 6.61 2.25 -23.98
C MET A 16 6.85 0.88 -23.35
N SER A 17 7.47 0.82 -22.18
CA SER A 17 7.55 -0.35 -21.29
C SER A 17 8.31 0.11 -20.04
N ASN A 18 7.81 0.09 -18.82
CA ASN A 18 6.63 -0.54 -18.27
C ASN A 18 6.13 0.40 -17.16
N VAL A 19 4.89 0.87 -17.27
CA VAL A 19 4.15 1.21 -16.04
C VAL A 19 4.17 -0.10 -15.25
N ASN A 20 4.88 -0.12 -14.14
CA ASN A 20 4.92 -1.22 -13.21
C ASN A 20 3.52 -1.33 -12.61
N ALA A 21 2.58 -1.87 -13.38
CA ALA A 21 1.32 -2.37 -12.88
C ALA A 21 1.68 -3.64 -12.11
N GLN A 22 2.31 -3.45 -10.95
CA GLN A 22 2.24 -4.43 -9.88
C GLN A 22 0.75 -4.58 -9.62
N THR A 23 0.16 -5.62 -10.20
CA THR A 23 -1.22 -5.99 -9.94
C THR A 23 -1.29 -6.24 -8.44
N GLN A 24 -1.73 -5.22 -7.67
CA GLN A 24 -1.98 -5.37 -6.26
C GLN A 24 -2.92 -6.56 -6.14
N GLN A 25 -2.47 -7.58 -5.42
CA GLN A 25 -3.27 -8.78 -5.19
C GLN A 25 -4.61 -8.35 -4.60
N GLU A 26 -5.71 -8.85 -5.16
CA GLU A 26 -7.04 -8.56 -4.62
C GLU A 26 -7.14 -9.22 -3.24
N LEU A 27 -7.38 -8.39 -2.22
CA LEU A 27 -7.50 -8.83 -0.84
C LEU A 27 -8.95 -9.18 -0.53
N SER A 28 -9.16 -10.24 0.26
CA SER A 28 -10.49 -10.59 0.70
C SER A 28 -11.12 -9.47 1.53
N GLN A 29 -12.45 -9.33 1.46
CA GLN A 29 -13.18 -8.33 2.25
C GLN A 29 -12.96 -8.50 3.76
N ALA A 30 -12.80 -9.75 4.22
CA ALA A 30 -12.48 -10.03 5.62
C ALA A 30 -11.11 -9.43 6.03
N LEU A 31 -10.08 -9.61 5.18
CA LEU A 31 -8.75 -9.05 5.41
C LEU A 31 -8.76 -7.52 5.38
N LEU A 32 -9.48 -6.92 4.43
CA LEU A 32 -9.67 -5.47 4.36
C LEU A 32 -10.32 -4.91 5.63
N GLY A 33 -11.31 -5.61 6.19
CA GLY A 33 -11.94 -5.27 7.47
C GLY A 33 -10.95 -5.29 8.64
N GLN A 34 -10.06 -6.30 8.71
CA GLN A 34 -9.04 -6.36 9.75
C GLN A 34 -7.99 -5.24 9.61
N LEU A 35 -7.58 -4.91 8.39
CA LEU A 35 -6.66 -3.80 8.11
C LEU A 35 -7.24 -2.43 8.52
N LEU A 36 -8.55 -2.24 8.32
CA LEU A 36 -9.26 -1.06 8.85
C LEU A 36 -9.32 -1.05 10.37
N GLY A 37 -9.55 -2.21 10.99
CA GLY A 37 -9.53 -2.35 12.45
C GLY A 37 -8.16 -2.00 13.03
N PHE A 38 -7.09 -2.54 12.44
CA PHE A 38 -5.71 -2.19 12.77
C PHE A 38 -5.49 -0.67 12.71
N THR A 39 -5.84 -0.04 11.60
CA THR A 39 -5.68 1.40 11.38
C THR A 39 -6.38 2.20 12.48
N GLN A 40 -7.66 1.92 12.75
CA GLN A 40 -8.43 2.59 13.79
C GLN A 40 -7.81 2.42 15.17
N ASN A 41 -7.36 1.21 15.52
CA ASN A 41 -6.73 0.91 16.80
C ASN A 41 -5.40 1.67 16.97
N VAL A 42 -4.59 1.78 15.91
CA VAL A 42 -3.33 2.56 15.92
C VAL A 42 -3.62 4.03 16.24
N TYR A 43 -4.55 4.65 15.52
CA TYR A 43 -4.90 6.05 15.72
C TYR A 43 -5.56 6.32 17.07
N PHE A 44 -6.42 5.40 17.53
CA PHE A 44 -7.01 5.46 18.86
C PHE A 44 -5.95 5.40 19.95
N ASN A 45 -5.05 4.41 19.90
CA ASN A 45 -3.98 4.23 20.88
C ASN A 45 -2.98 5.40 20.90
N ALA A 46 -2.79 6.07 19.75
CA ALA A 46 -1.95 7.25 19.64
C ALA A 46 -2.64 8.56 20.08
N ASN A 47 -3.92 8.52 20.46
CA ASN A 47 -4.76 9.70 20.71
C ASN A 47 -4.80 10.69 19.53
N GLN A 48 -4.74 10.17 18.29
CA GLN A 48 -4.69 10.97 17.06
C GLN A 48 -5.86 10.69 16.11
N ILE A 49 -7.02 10.30 16.64
CA ILE A 49 -8.22 9.97 15.84
C ILE A 49 -8.60 11.09 14.86
N ALA A 50 -8.36 12.35 15.22
CA ALA A 50 -8.62 13.50 14.34
C ALA A 50 -7.76 13.51 13.05
N GLU A 51 -6.58 12.89 13.08
CA GLU A 51 -5.63 12.76 11.97
C GLU A 51 -5.86 11.49 11.16
N MET A 52 -6.81 10.64 11.56
CA MET A 52 -7.08 9.37 10.87
C MET A 52 -7.55 9.64 9.43
N PRO A 53 -7.00 8.94 8.43
CA PRO A 53 -7.47 9.00 7.05
C PRO A 53 -8.98 8.77 6.97
N LYS A 54 -9.70 9.73 6.37
CA LYS A 54 -11.16 9.67 6.28
C LYS A 54 -11.56 8.67 5.21
N MET A 55 -12.36 7.69 5.62
CA MET A 55 -13.01 6.76 4.69
C MET A 55 -14.25 7.40 4.07
N PRO A 56 -14.62 7.02 2.83
CA PRO A 56 -15.85 7.48 2.21
C PRO A 56 -17.08 7.06 3.04
N THR A 57 -18.06 7.95 3.16
CA THR A 57 -19.31 7.72 3.89
C THR A 57 -20.46 7.29 2.99
N GLU A 58 -20.45 7.74 1.72
CA GLU A 58 -21.52 7.48 0.74
C GLU A 58 -21.32 6.18 -0.05
N ARG A 59 -20.17 5.53 0.10
CA ARG A 59 -19.82 4.26 -0.58
C ARG A 59 -18.85 3.46 0.27
N ALA A 60 -18.72 2.17 -0.05
CA ALA A 60 -17.65 1.35 0.52
C ALA A 60 -16.26 1.92 0.16
N ALA A 61 -15.33 1.83 1.11
CA ALA A 61 -13.92 2.12 0.87
C ALA A 61 -13.35 1.08 -0.11
N THR A 62 -12.56 1.57 -1.06
CA THR A 62 -11.81 0.71 -1.99
C THR A 62 -10.61 0.10 -1.27
N GLN A 63 -10.10 -1.01 -1.80
CA GLN A 63 -8.86 -1.61 -1.31
C GLN A 63 -7.71 -0.57 -1.27
N THR A 64 -7.56 0.25 -2.32
CA THR A 64 -6.50 1.27 -2.38
C THR A 64 -6.62 2.27 -1.23
N GLU A 65 -7.82 2.81 -0.96
CA GLU A 65 -8.05 3.74 0.15
C GLU A 65 -7.73 3.10 1.51
N ILE A 66 -8.09 1.83 1.68
CA ILE A 66 -7.77 1.07 2.91
C ILE A 66 -6.25 0.89 3.05
N LEU A 67 -5.57 0.49 1.97
CA LEU A 67 -4.13 0.27 1.98
C LEU A 67 -3.33 1.56 2.20
N GLU A 68 -3.80 2.70 1.70
CA GLU A 68 -3.22 4.01 1.98
C GLU A 68 -3.35 4.38 3.47
N ALA A 69 -4.50 4.08 4.08
CA ALA A 69 -4.72 4.32 5.50
C ALA A 69 -3.85 3.40 6.38
N VAL A 70 -3.64 2.16 5.98
CA VAL A 70 -2.70 1.23 6.63
C VAL A 70 -1.27 1.76 6.56
N ALA A 71 -0.82 2.21 5.37
CA ALA A 71 0.50 2.81 5.19
C ALA A 71 0.68 4.05 6.08
N SER A 72 -0.37 4.86 6.22
CA SER A 72 -0.40 5.99 7.13
C SER A 72 -0.30 5.57 8.60
N ALA A 73 -1.03 4.54 9.04
CA ALA A 73 -0.94 4.00 10.41
C ALA A 73 0.46 3.46 10.75
N LEU A 74 1.09 2.73 9.82
CA LEU A 74 2.48 2.26 9.99
C LEU A 74 3.46 3.43 10.18
N ARG A 75 3.32 4.48 9.36
CA ARG A 75 4.14 5.70 9.48
C ARG A 75 3.92 6.44 10.80
N LEU A 76 2.69 6.46 11.31
CA LEU A 76 2.39 7.02 12.63
C LEU A 76 3.16 6.31 13.75
N GLN A 77 3.36 5.00 13.59
CA GLN A 77 4.15 4.18 14.51
C GLN A 77 5.66 4.21 14.21
N GLN A 78 6.14 5.13 13.37
CA GLN A 78 7.54 5.29 12.96
C GLN A 78 8.08 4.15 12.08
N HIS A 79 7.20 3.41 11.39
CA HIS A 79 7.59 2.37 10.44
C HIS A 79 7.40 2.88 8.99
N PRO A 80 8.47 2.96 8.18
CA PRO A 80 8.37 3.47 6.83
C PRO A 80 7.51 2.55 5.95
N CYS A 81 6.45 3.10 5.39
CA CYS A 81 5.62 2.43 4.41
C CYS A 81 5.04 3.47 3.46
N SER A 82 5.65 3.64 2.29
CA SER A 82 5.21 4.58 1.26
C SER A 82 3.97 4.07 0.54
N SER A 83 3.90 2.74 0.31
CA SER A 83 2.75 2.06 -0.26
C SER A 83 2.75 0.59 0.17
N VAL A 84 1.56 0.06 0.47
CA VAL A 84 1.36 -1.38 0.74
C VAL A 84 1.21 -2.12 -0.59
N LEU A 85 2.01 -3.16 -0.78
CA LEU A 85 2.00 -4.01 -1.97
C LEU A 85 0.97 -5.14 -1.84
N ASN A 86 0.95 -5.81 -0.68
CA ASN A 86 -0.04 -6.83 -0.34
C ASN A 86 -0.10 -7.00 1.19
N ALA A 87 -1.06 -7.80 1.64
CA ALA A 87 -1.17 -8.26 3.01
C ALA A 87 -1.72 -9.68 3.04
N ASP A 88 -1.41 -10.43 4.09
CA ASP A 88 -1.97 -11.76 4.32
C ASP A 88 -2.00 -12.11 5.81
N TYR A 89 -2.89 -13.02 6.20
CA TYR A 89 -2.88 -13.58 7.55
C TYR A 89 -1.66 -14.48 7.73
N VAL A 90 -1.00 -14.38 8.89
CA VAL A 90 0.12 -15.26 9.25
C VAL A 90 -0.22 -16.19 10.41
N ASP A 91 -1.43 -16.08 10.95
CA ASP A 91 -1.94 -16.97 11.98
C ASP A 91 -3.33 -17.51 11.66
N GLU A 92 -3.65 -18.68 12.23
CA GLU A 92 -4.98 -19.28 12.09
C GLU A 92 -6.07 -18.50 12.83
N SER A 93 -5.66 -17.63 13.76
CA SER A 93 -6.58 -16.82 14.56
C SER A 93 -7.10 -15.57 13.81
N GLY A 94 -6.47 -15.23 12.68
CA GLY A 94 -6.83 -14.09 11.85
C GLY A 94 -6.51 -12.73 12.51
N ASN A 95 -5.60 -12.71 13.47
CA ASN A 95 -5.24 -11.51 14.22
C ASN A 95 -3.88 -10.97 13.81
N LEU A 96 -2.98 -11.85 13.38
CA LEU A 96 -1.66 -11.46 12.89
C LEU A 96 -1.68 -11.36 11.37
N ILE A 97 -1.29 -10.19 10.87
CA ILE A 97 -1.28 -9.87 9.45
C ILE A 97 0.14 -9.47 9.06
N SER A 98 0.70 -10.13 8.06
CA SER A 98 1.89 -9.64 7.37
C SER A 98 1.48 -8.58 6.37
N ILE A 99 2.09 -7.41 6.44
CA ILE A 99 1.90 -6.28 5.54
C ILE A 99 3.23 -6.04 4.84
N ASN A 100 3.26 -6.22 3.53
CA ASN A 100 4.46 -5.95 2.74
C ASN A 100 4.33 -4.57 2.10
N CYS A 101 5.27 -3.69 2.43
CA CYS A 101 5.38 -2.35 1.87
C CYS A 101 6.57 -2.28 0.91
N VAL A 102 6.60 -1.24 0.08
CA VAL A 102 7.77 -0.91 -0.75
C VAL A 102 9.06 -0.81 0.08
N ASP A 103 8.95 -0.30 1.30
CA ASP A 103 10.10 0.04 2.16
C ASP A 103 10.42 -1.01 3.24
N GLY A 104 9.63 -2.09 3.35
CA GLY A 104 9.80 -3.10 4.39
C GLY A 104 8.59 -4.00 4.59
N ASN A 105 8.74 -5.03 5.41
CA ASN A 105 7.67 -5.97 5.74
C ASN A 105 7.40 -5.95 7.24
N TYR A 106 6.13 -5.96 7.63
CA TYR A 106 5.70 -5.80 9.02
C TYR A 106 4.67 -6.85 9.39
N VAL A 107 4.82 -7.49 10.55
CA VAL A 107 3.75 -8.30 11.12
C VAL A 107 3.00 -7.45 12.15
N VAL A 108 1.69 -7.34 12.00
CA VAL A 108 0.85 -6.53 12.90
C VAL A 108 -0.19 -7.37 13.59
N ASP A 109 -0.49 -7.04 14.83
CA ASP A 109 -1.67 -7.49 15.55
C ASP A 109 -2.81 -6.49 15.30
N ALA A 110 -3.76 -6.90 14.46
CA ALA A 110 -4.88 -6.07 14.05
C ALA A 110 -5.80 -5.70 15.22
N ARG A 111 -5.95 -6.60 16.21
CA ARG A 111 -6.79 -6.35 17.39
C ARG A 111 -6.16 -5.34 18.34
N ARG A 112 -4.84 -5.40 18.50
CA ARG A 112 -4.12 -4.53 19.44
C ARG A 112 -3.66 -3.23 18.81
N GLY A 113 -3.64 -3.13 17.47
CA GLY A 113 -3.07 -1.98 16.77
C GLY A 113 -1.56 -1.86 17.03
N LYS A 114 -0.86 -2.99 17.08
CA LYS A 114 0.58 -3.04 17.41
C LYS A 114 1.35 -3.81 16.35
N ILE A 115 2.57 -3.38 16.11
CA ILE A 115 3.53 -4.12 15.30
C ILE A 115 4.20 -5.16 16.21
N ASN A 116 4.22 -6.40 15.74
CA ASN A 116 4.90 -7.51 16.40
C ASN A 116 6.38 -7.47 15.95
N PRO A 117 7.35 -7.46 16.89
CA PRO A 117 8.78 -7.45 16.56
C PRO A 117 9.24 -8.71 15.82
#